data_AF-A0A5C9DQ56-F1
#
_entry.id   AF-A0A5C9DQ56-F1
#
_cell.length_a   1.000
_cell.length_b   1.000
_cell.length_c   1.000
_cell.angle_alpha   90.00
_cell.angle_beta   90.00
_cell.angle_gamma   90.00
#
_symmetry.space_group_name_H-M   'P 1'
#
loop_
_entity.id
_entity.type
_entity.pdbx_description
1 polymer ?
#
loop_
_entity_poly.entity_id
_entity_poly.type
_entity_poly.pdbx_seq_one_letter_code
_entity_poly.pdbx_strand_id
1 'polypeptide(L)' 'MAAPNPARILRLKRRGEISPGFQADMTLLTREFAVVASMVRGEFVYGGKGDVR' A
#
# COMPACT_ATOMS: atom_id res chain seq x y z
N MET A 1 7.29 4.47 -10.48
CA MET A 1 6.75 3.68 -11.61
C MET A 1 5.61 2.76 -11.20
N ALA A 2 5.73 1.99 -10.12
CA ALA A 2 4.72 0.99 -9.73
C ALA A 2 3.39 1.55 -9.18
N ALA A 3 3.38 2.77 -8.62
CA ALA A 3 2.19 3.34 -7.96
C ALA A 3 1.67 4.64 -8.59
N PRO A 4 2.40 5.78 -8.57
CA PRO A 4 1.84 7.07 -8.97
C PRO A 4 1.56 7.19 -10.48
N ASN A 5 2.39 6.57 -11.34
CA ASN A 5 2.22 6.65 -12.80
C ASN A 5 0.94 5.91 -13.28
N PRO A 6 0.71 4.64 -12.88
CA PRO A 6 -0.56 3.97 -13.13
C PRO A 6 -1.77 4.71 -12.55
N ALA A 7 -1.68 5.20 -11.30
CA ALA A 7 -2.77 5.95 -10.69
C ALA A 7 -3.11 7.23 -11.49
N ARG A 8 -2.09 7.94 -11.98
CA ARG A 8 -2.24 9.14 -12.80
C ARG A 8 -2.87 8.86 -14.16
N ILE A 9 -2.36 7.87 -14.92
CA ILE A 9 -2.89 7.57 -16.27
C ILE A 9 -4.34 7.06 -16.23
N LEU A 10 -4.68 6.30 -15.18
CA LEU A 10 -6.04 5.79 -14.95
C LEU A 10 -6.96 6.78 -14.22
N ARG A 11 -6.48 7.99 -13.91
CA ARG A 11 -7.22 9.04 -13.19
C ARG A 11 -7.79 8.57 -11.83
N LEU A 12 -7.08 7.67 -11.17
CA LEU A 12 -7.41 7.18 -9.84
C LEU A 12 -7.06 8.25 -8.80
N LYS A 13 -8.04 9.08 -8.46
CA LYS A 13 -7.88 10.13 -7.44
C LYS A 13 -7.56 9.49 -6.08
N ARG A 14 -6.71 10.16 -5.29
CA ARG A 14 -6.41 9.79 -3.89
C ARG A 14 -5.80 8.38 -3.75
N ARG A 15 -5.02 7.93 -4.76
CA ARG A 15 -4.30 6.63 -4.77
C ARG A 15 -2.90 6.80 -5.34
N GLY A 16 -2.02 5.84 -5.03
CA GLY A 16 -0.69 5.74 -5.63
C GLY A 16 0.39 6.60 -4.98
N GLU A 17 0.04 7.34 -3.92
CA GLU A 17 0.94 8.20 -3.15
C GLU A 17 0.57 8.13 -1.67
N ILE A 18 1.57 8.33 -0.79
CA ILE A 18 1.36 8.49 0.65
C ILE A 18 1.29 10.00 0.90
N SER A 19 0.08 10.51 1.09
CA SER A 19 -0.18 11.93 1.30
C SER A 19 -1.49 12.15 2.06
N PRO A 20 -1.65 13.27 2.78
CA PRO A 20 -2.90 13.57 3.47
C PRO A 20 -4.11 13.53 2.53
N GLY A 21 -5.18 12.86 2.96
CA GLY A 21 -6.41 12.71 2.18
C GLY A 21 -6.39 11.62 1.10
N PHE A 22 -5.29 10.87 0.96
CA PHE A 22 -5.24 9.66 0.12
C PHE A 22 -5.78 8.44 0.86
N GLN A 23 -6.19 7.41 0.12
CA GLN A 23 -6.56 6.13 0.73
C GLN A 23 -5.35 5.51 1.42
N ALA A 24 -5.59 4.89 2.58
CA ALA A 24 -4.58 4.14 3.33
C ALA A 24 -4.31 2.78 2.65
N ASP A 25 -3.74 2.85 1.45
CA ASP A 25 -3.26 1.72 0.67
C ASP A 25 -1.72 1.78 0.68
N MET A 26 -1.06 0.83 1.36
CA MET A 26 0.40 0.81 1.46
C MET A 26 0.95 -0.59 1.69
N THR A 27 2.22 -0.79 1.34
CA THR A 27 2.95 -2.04 1.57
C THR A 27 4.23 -1.74 2.33
N LEU A 28 4.48 -2.49 3.41
CA LEU A 28 5.69 -2.43 4.21
C LEU A 28 6.71 -3.45 3.67
N LEU A 29 7.95 -2.99 3.49
CA LEU A 29 9.05 -3.81 2.98
C LEU A 29 10.21 -3.85 3.97
N THR A 30 11.00 -4.93 3.94
CA THR A 30 12.34 -4.96 4.57
C THR A 30 13.36 -4.19 3.72
N ARG A 31 14.60 -4.08 4.22
CA ARG A 31 15.70 -3.45 3.47
C ARG A 31 16.08 -4.23 2.21
N GLU A 32 15.80 -5.54 2.20
CA GLU A 32 15.98 -6.48 1.10
C GLU A 32 14.75 -6.51 0.17
N PHE A 33 13.81 -5.60 0.35
CA PHE A 33 12.56 -5.49 -0.41
C PHE A 33 11.60 -6.68 -0.26
N ALA A 34 11.72 -7.49 0.81
CA ALA A 34 10.73 -8.51 1.14
C ALA A 34 9.46 -7.87 1.70
N VAL A 35 8.28 -8.32 1.28
CA VAL A 35 6.99 -7.81 1.77
C VAL A 35 6.72 -8.34 3.18
N VAL A 36 6.52 -7.42 4.13
CA VAL A 36 6.20 -7.74 5.52
C VAL A 36 4.70 -7.65 5.77
N ALA A 37 4.07 -6.59 5.26
CA ALA A 37 2.64 -6.35 5.44
C ALA A 37 2.07 -5.55 4.28
N SER A 38 0.79 -5.74 3.99
CA SER A 38 0.04 -4.91 3.03
C SER A 38 -1.26 -4.45 3.66
N MET A 39 -1.57 -3.18 3.46
CA MET A 39 -2.79 -2.54 3.92
C MET A 39 -3.57 -2.03 2.70
N VAL A 40 -4.88 -2.29 2.69
CA VAL A 40 -5.82 -1.82 1.67
C VAL A 40 -7.01 -1.19 2.37
N ARG A 41 -7.29 0.07 2.08
CA ARG A 41 -8.36 0.89 2.67
C ARG A 41 -8.32 0.92 4.21
N GLY A 42 -7.12 0.91 4.79
CA GLY A 42 -6.91 0.92 6.24
C GLY A 42 -6.90 -0.47 6.89
N GLU A 43 -7.21 -1.53 6.16
CA GLU A 43 -7.23 -2.91 6.68
C GLU A 43 -5.98 -3.67 6.25
N PHE A 44 -5.35 -4.40 7.18
CA PHE A 44 -4.24 -5.29 6.84
C PHE A 44 -4.76 -6.52 6.09
N VAL A 45 -4.31 -6.71 4.85
CA VAL A 45 -4.68 -7.86 4.00
C VAL A 45 -3.57 -8.93 3.94
N TYR A 46 -2.39 -8.62 4.47
CA TYR A 46 -1.25 -9.51 4.61
C TYR A 46 -0.37 -9.04 5.76
N GLY A 47 0.11 -9.95 6.62
CA GLY A 47 1.10 -9.65 7.66
C GLY A 47 0.59 -8.77 8.81
N GLY A 48 -0.74 -8.65 8.97
CA GLY A 48 -1.38 -7.98 10.10
C GLY A 48 -1.31 -8.81 11.38
N LYS A 49 -1.69 -8.21 12.52
CA LYS A 49 -1.86 -8.93 13.80
C LYS A 49 -2.87 -10.07 13.61
N GLY A 50 -2.35 -11.28 13.39
CA GLY A 50 -3.10 -12.49 13.06
C GLY A 50 -2.26 -13.57 12.36
N ASP A 51 -1.20 -13.18 11.64
CA ASP A 51 -0.38 -14.09 10.83
C ASP A 51 0.94 -14.54 11.51
N VAL A 52 0.92 -14.69 12.84
CA VAL A 52 1.92 -15.53 13.54
C VAL A 52 1.26 -16.89 13.77
N ARG A 53 1.38 -17.78 12.78
CA ARG A 53 1.22 -19.22 12.93
C ARG A 53 2.44 -19.91 12.36
#